data_AF-A0A372KJY0-F1
#
_entry.id   AF-A0A372KJY0-F1
#
_cell.length_a   1.000
_cell.length_b   1.000
_cell.length_c   1.000
_cell.angle_alpha   90.00
_cell.angle_beta   90.00
_cell.angle_gamma   90.00
#
_symmetry.space_group_name_H-M   'P 1'
#
loop_
_entity.id
_entity.type
_entity.pdbx_description
1 polymer ?
#
loop_
_entity_poly.entity_id
_entity_poly.type
_entity_poly.pdbx_seq_one_letter_code
_entity_poly.pdbx_strand_id
1 'polypeptide(L)' 'MAQKKASLACTVCGSRNYSITVSSTPKPTRLEVNKFCKYCKKYTLHKETR' A
#
# COMPACT_ATOMS: atom_id res chain seq x y z
N MET A 1 10.91 -12.81 15.15
CA MET A 1 9.57 -12.17 14.95
C MET A 1 9.40 -11.95 13.46
N ALA A 2 8.41 -12.58 12.82
CA ALA A 2 8.22 -12.47 11.37
C ALA A 2 7.82 -11.04 10.99
N GLN A 3 8.61 -10.36 10.16
CA GLN A 3 8.22 -9.05 9.61
C GLN A 3 6.93 -9.21 8.82
N LYS A 4 5.88 -8.52 9.25
CA LYS A 4 4.59 -8.50 8.55
C LYS A 4 4.75 -7.63 7.31
N LYS A 5 4.64 -8.23 6.13
CA LYS A 5 4.67 -7.51 4.85
C LYS A 5 3.23 -7.20 4.45
N ALA A 6 2.93 -5.94 4.22
CA ALA A 6 1.64 -5.50 3.68
C ALA A 6 1.81 -4.99 2.25
N SER A 7 0.77 -5.17 1.43
CA SER A 7 0.76 -4.72 0.04
C SER A 7 0.03 -3.38 -0.05
N LEU A 8 0.46 -2.43 -0.87
CA LEU A 8 -0.32 -1.23 -1.19
C LEU A 8 -1.01 -1.42 -2.54
N ALA A 9 -2.34 -1.39 -2.54
CA ALA A 9 -3.18 -1.46 -3.73
C ALA A 9 -3.61 -0.06 -4.19
N CYS A 10 -3.48 0.23 -5.47
CA CYS A 10 -4.02 1.44 -6.08
C CYS A 10 -5.55 1.47 -5.98
N THR A 11 -6.14 2.59 -5.57
CA THR A 11 -7.61 2.74 -5.47
C THR A 11 -8.33 2.74 -6.82
N VAL A 12 -7.62 3.03 -7.91
CA VAL A 12 -8.22 3.20 -9.25
C VAL A 12 -8.18 1.91 -10.05
N CYS A 13 -7.06 1.19 -10.05
CA CYS A 13 -6.90 -0.04 -10.84
C CYS A 13 -6.78 -1.30 -9.99
N GLY A 14 -6.73 -1.20 -8.66
CA GLY A 14 -6.57 -2.34 -7.77
C GLY A 14 -5.18 -2.99 -7.80
N SER A 15 -4.25 -2.48 -8.63
CA SER A 15 -2.92 -3.08 -8.76
C SER A 15 -2.10 -2.94 -7.49
N ARG A 16 -1.51 -4.05 -7.05
CA ARG A 16 -0.62 -4.14 -5.89
C ARG A 16 0.83 -4.01 -6.34
N ASN A 17 1.31 -2.76 -6.38
CA ASN A 17 2.63 -2.45 -6.94
C ASN A 17 3.71 -2.23 -5.89
N TYR A 18 3.32 -2.08 -4.61
CA TYR A 18 4.25 -1.79 -3.54
C TYR A 18 4.02 -2.72 -2.38
N SER A 19 5.11 -3.18 -1.77
CA SER A 19 5.11 -3.95 -0.52
C SER A 19 5.83 -3.14 0.55
N ILE A 20 5.18 -2.91 1.67
CA ILE A 20 5.74 -2.23 2.83
C ILE A 20 5.97 -3.23 3.96
N THR A 21 7.04 -3.04 4.72
CA THR A 21 7.24 -3.73 5.98
C THR A 21 6.45 -3.01 7.06
N VAL A 22 5.42 -3.65 7.59
CA VAL A 22 4.66 -3.10 8.71
C VAL A 22 5.47 -3.35 9.97
N SER A 23 5.73 -2.29 10.72
CA SER A 23 6.34 -2.38 12.05
C SER A 23 5.42 -3.17 12.99
N SER A 24 5.99 -3.90 13.95
CA SER A 24 5.22 -4.73 14.89
C SER A 24 4.25 -3.93 15.77
N THR A 25 4.35 -2.60 15.77
CA THR A 25 3.38 -1.68 16.36
C THR A 25 2.14 -1.56 15.46
N PRO A 26 0.97 -2.03 15.91
CA PRO A 26 -0.26 -1.86 15.16
C PRO A 26 -0.59 -0.36 15.08
N LYS A 27 -0.47 0.22 13.88
CA LYS A 27 -1.04 1.54 13.63
C LYS A 27 -2.55 1.35 13.48
N PRO A 28 -3.39 2.10 14.22
CA PRO A 28 -4.85 1.97 14.13
C PRO A 28 -5.39 2.45 12.78
N THR A 29 -4.63 3.26 12.05
CA THR A 29 -4.98 3.81 10.74
C THR A 29 -4.32 3.03 9.61
N ARG A 30 -5.13 2.62 8.62
CA ARG A 30 -4.62 2.02 7.37
C ARG A 30 -3.69 3.00 6.68
N LEU A 31 -2.53 2.53 6.20
CA LEU A 31 -1.63 3.38 5.44
C LEU A 31 -2.24 3.72 4.07
N GLU A 32 -2.39 5.01 3.82
CA GLU A 32 -2.76 5.57 2.51
C GLU A 32 -1.59 6.42 2.01
N VAL A 33 -1.08 6.09 0.82
CA VAL A 33 0.10 6.74 0.25
C VAL A 33 -0.18 7.17 -1.18
N ASN A 34 0.10 8.45 -1.49
CA ASN A 34 0.08 8.92 -2.87
C ASN A 34 1.33 8.43 -3.61
N LYS A 35 1.13 7.46 -4.50
CA LYS A 35 2.19 6.86 -5.33
C LYS A 35 1.79 6.90 -6.80
N PHE A 36 2.79 6.94 -7.67
CA PHE A 36 2.58 6.80 -9.10
C PHE A 36 2.12 5.38 -9.42
N CYS A 37 0.98 5.24 -10.10
CA CYS A 37 0.53 3.95 -10.60
C CYS A 37 0.98 3.78 -12.05
N LYS A 38 1.79 2.76 -12.34
CA LYS A 38 2.26 2.44 -13.71
C LYS A 38 1.10 2.13 -14.68
N TYR A 39 0.01 1.56 -14.18
CA TYR A 39 -1.17 1.23 -14.98
C TYR A 39 -2.01 2.47 -15.31
N CYS A 40 -2.24 3.34 -14.33
CA CYS A 40 -3.02 4.56 -14.53
C CYS A 40 -2.19 5.74 -15.08
N LYS A 41 -0.86 5.59 -15.14
CA LYS A 41 0.13 6.63 -15.51
C LYS A 41 -0.05 7.97 -14.77
N LYS A 42 -0.57 7.91 -13.55
CA LYS A 42 -0.84 9.09 -12.71
C LYS A 42 -0.59 8.77 -11.23
N TYR A 43 -0.37 9.82 -10.44
CA TYR A 43 -0.32 9.70 -8.99
C TYR A 43 -1.72 9.42 -8.45
N THR A 44 -1.84 8.36 -7.67
CA THR A 44 -3.10 7.90 -7.10
C THR A 44 -2.88 7.47 -5.66
N LEU A 45 -3.95 7.51 -4.87
CA LEU A 45 -3.96 6.93 -3.54
C LEU A 45 -3.78 5.42 -3.65
N HIS A 46 -2.79 4.91 -2.94
CA HIS A 46 -2.61 3.49 -2.72
C HIS A 46 -2.92 3.19 -1.26
N LYS A 47 -3.78 2.19 -1.02
CA LYS A 47 -4.21 1.79 0.32
C LYS A 47 -3.57 0.46 0.69
N GLU A 48 -3.23 0.32 1.95
CA GLU A 48 -2.76 -0.94 2.52
C GLU A 48 -3.82 -2.06 2.36
N THR A 49 -3.35 -3.19 1.87
CA THR A 49 -4.09 -4.41 1.57
C THR A 49 -3.34 -5.59 2.20
N ARG A 50 -4.01 -6.17 3.21
CA ARG A 50 -3.55 -7.21 4.15
C ARG A 50 -2.40 -6.83 5.07
#